data_AF-A0A178VWW2-F1
#
_entry.id   AF-A0A178VWW2-F1
#
_cell.length_a   1.000
_cell.length_b   1.000
_cell.length_c   1.000
_cell.angle_alpha   90.00
_cell.angle_beta   90.00
_cell.angle_gamma   90.00
#
_symmetry.space_group_name_H-M   'P 1'
#
loop_
_entity.id
_entity.type
_entity.pdbx_description
1 polymer ?
#
loop_
_entity_poly.entity_id
_entity_poly.type
_entity_poly.pdbx_seq_one_letter_code
_entity_poly.pdbx_strand_id
1 'polypeptide(L)'
;MHEDLCWLALDKNVALVVLPFHRSWSVDRSTIVSDDKAMQNLNHKVLKRASCSVGIFVYRKPLWESQMHGSCYKVCAIVVGGKDDKEALAFTNRMRRNKQTSVTILHLIPQLTTEESEDSVQKLDYDDIKEIMKTEDSNENDSWICIEKSVKEGAETSVILRSIAYDYDLFIVGRSSGMNSAVTKGLNEWTEFEELGALGDVIASKEFPSRASVLVLQQQQY
;
A
#
# COMPACT_ATOMS: atom_id res chain seq x y z
N MET A 1 11.36 -2.35 23.71
CA MET A 1 10.14 -1.94 22.97
C MET A 1 9.95 -2.70 21.66
N HIS A 2 10.80 -2.53 20.63
CA HIS A 2 10.61 -3.27 19.37
C HIS A 2 10.74 -4.81 19.54
N GLU A 3 11.63 -5.26 20.43
CA GLU A 3 11.80 -6.68 20.76
C GLU A 3 10.57 -7.26 21.45
N ASP A 4 10.04 -6.54 22.45
CA ASP A 4 8.83 -6.94 23.17
C ASP A 4 7.63 -7.05 22.21
N LEU A 5 7.53 -6.12 21.26
CA LEU A 5 6.49 -6.15 20.23
C LEU A 5 6.64 -7.36 19.30
N CYS A 6 7.86 -7.65 18.82
CA CYS A 6 8.10 -8.81 17.96
C CYS A 6 7.86 -10.12 18.73
N TRP A 7 8.29 -10.18 19.99
CA TRP A 7 8.07 -11.34 20.86
C TRP A 7 6.59 -11.55 21.14
N LEU A 8 5.83 -10.48 21.42
CA LEU A 8 4.39 -10.56 21.62
C LEU A 8 3.66 -11.01 20.35
N ALA A 9 4.07 -10.50 19.19
CA ALA A 9 3.53 -10.93 17.91
C ALA A 9 3.76 -12.43 17.67
N LEU A 10 4.94 -12.94 18.04
CA LEU A 10 5.27 -14.36 17.97
C LEU A 10 4.49 -15.20 19.00
N ASP A 11 4.47 -14.80 20.26
CA ASP A 11 3.77 -15.49 21.36
C ASP A 11 2.26 -15.61 21.10
N LYS A 12 1.67 -14.56 20.52
CA LYS A 12 0.24 -14.52 20.16
C LYS A 12 -0.05 -15.01 18.75
N ASN A 13 0.97 -15.43 18.00
CA ASN A 13 0.87 -15.90 16.62
C ASN A 13 0.07 -14.93 15.73
N VAL A 14 0.40 -13.63 15.85
CA VAL A 14 -0.28 -12.55 15.15
C VAL A 14 0.08 -12.60 13.68
N ALA A 15 -0.93 -12.55 12.80
CA ALA A 15 -0.72 -12.57 11.35
C ALA A 15 -0.20 -11.22 10.79
N LEU A 16 -0.64 -10.09 11.37
CA LEU A 16 -0.31 -8.75 10.91
C LEU A 16 -0.17 -7.78 12.08
N VAL A 17 0.93 -7.02 12.10
CA VAL A 17 1.13 -5.87 12.98
C VAL A 17 0.98 -4.59 12.16
N VAL A 18 0.17 -3.63 12.63
CA VAL A 18 0.06 -2.31 12.01
C VAL A 18 0.72 -1.26 12.90
N LEU A 19 1.66 -0.50 12.34
CA LEU A 19 2.41 0.55 12.99
C LEU A 19 2.01 1.92 12.43
N PRO A 20 1.91 2.97 13.25
CA PRO A 20 1.71 4.32 12.75
C PRO A 20 2.96 4.86 12.05
N PHE A 21 2.76 5.72 11.05
CA PHE A 21 3.86 6.45 10.43
C PHE A 21 4.42 7.53 11.35
N HIS A 22 5.74 7.73 11.32
CA HIS A 22 6.47 8.58 12.25
C HIS A 22 6.16 10.08 12.12
N ARG A 23 5.54 10.50 11.00
CA ARG A 23 5.09 11.88 10.78
C ARG A 23 3.59 12.03 10.98
N SER A 24 3.19 13.10 11.67
CA SER A 24 1.81 13.52 11.74
C SER A 24 1.59 14.81 10.95
N TRP A 25 0.41 14.90 10.34
CA TRP A 25 -0.01 16.06 9.57
C TRP A 25 -0.80 17.03 10.46
N SER A 26 -0.65 18.33 10.19
CA SER A 26 -1.56 19.33 10.75
C SER A 26 -2.99 19.04 10.31
N VAL A 27 -3.95 19.54 11.08
CA VAL A 27 -5.39 19.55 10.75
C VAL A 27 -5.62 20.07 9.33
N ASP A 28 -4.91 21.14 8.98
CA ASP A 28 -5.01 21.81 7.68
C ASP A 28 -4.17 21.12 6.60
N ARG A 29 -3.36 20.12 7.00
CA ARG A 29 -2.53 19.25 6.14
C ARG A 29 -1.51 19.98 5.26
N SER A 30 -1.26 21.26 5.53
CA SER A 30 -0.24 22.07 4.85
C SER A 30 1.16 21.87 5.43
N THR A 31 1.25 21.41 6.68
CA THR A 31 2.50 21.27 7.43
C THR A 31 2.55 19.95 8.20
N ILE A 32 3.77 19.46 8.37
CA ILE A 32 4.08 18.33 9.25
C ILE A 32 4.18 18.89 10.67
N VAL A 33 3.40 18.33 11.60
CA VAL A 33 3.33 18.81 13.00
C VAL A 33 4.34 18.08 13.87
N SER A 34 4.62 16.82 13.58
CA SER A 34 5.62 16.03 14.30
C SER A 34 6.38 15.11 13.36
N ASP A 35 7.66 14.89 13.66
CA ASP A 35 8.53 13.89 13.05
C ASP A 35 9.24 13.15 14.21
N ASP A 36 8.72 11.98 14.57
CA ASP A 36 9.24 11.19 15.69
C ASP A 36 10.30 10.17 15.22
N LYS A 37 11.57 10.52 15.41
CA LYS A 37 12.70 9.64 15.06
C LYS A 37 12.78 8.36 15.86
N ALA A 38 12.24 8.33 17.08
CA ALA A 38 12.20 7.09 17.87
C ALA A 38 11.18 6.12 17.25
N MET A 39 10.03 6.63 16.81
CA MET A 39 9.02 5.85 16.09
C MET A 39 9.52 5.37 14.73
N GLN A 40 10.24 6.22 13.98
CA GLN A 40 10.88 5.82 12.72
C GLN A 40 11.85 4.64 12.95
N ASN A 41 12.73 4.76 13.93
CA ASN A 41 13.68 3.69 14.29
C ASN A 41 12.98 2.41 14.76
N LEU A 42 11.85 2.53 15.47
CA LEU A 42 11.04 1.38 15.87
C LEU A 42 10.46 0.68 14.64
N ASN A 43 9.85 1.44 13.71
CA ASN A 43 9.29 0.89 12.48
C ASN A 43 10.35 0.13 11.68
N HIS A 44 11.54 0.70 11.49
CA HIS A 44 12.65 0.02 10.79
C HIS A 44 13.06 -1.28 11.48
N LYS A 45 13.14 -1.30 12.81
CA LYS A 45 13.52 -2.50 13.55
C LYS A 45 12.45 -3.58 13.51
N VAL A 46 11.17 -3.20 13.58
CA VAL A 46 10.05 -4.15 13.48
C VAL A 46 9.96 -4.73 12.07
N LEU A 47 10.04 -3.92 11.02
CA LEU A 47 10.04 -4.39 9.62
C LEU A 47 11.15 -5.43 9.34
N LYS A 48 12.29 -5.33 10.03
CA LYS A 48 13.42 -6.25 9.86
C LYS A 48 13.34 -7.52 10.71
N ARG A 49 12.58 -7.53 11.82
CA ARG A 49 12.62 -8.59 12.83
C ARG A 49 11.29 -9.28 13.08
N ALA A 50 10.17 -8.68 12.65
CA ALA A 50 8.86 -9.25 12.89
C ALA A 50 8.72 -10.61 12.18
N SER A 51 8.22 -11.59 12.91
CA SER A 51 7.88 -12.91 12.40
C SER A 51 6.48 -12.96 11.78
N CYS A 52 5.95 -11.83 11.34
CA CYS A 52 4.61 -11.67 10.78
C CYS A 52 4.63 -10.58 9.70
N SER A 53 3.54 -10.44 8.96
CA SER A 53 3.39 -9.30 8.05
C SER A 53 3.31 -8.00 8.85
N VAL A 54 3.83 -6.91 8.26
CA VAL A 54 3.90 -5.60 8.93
C VAL A 54 3.29 -4.54 8.02
N GLY A 55 2.36 -3.76 8.56
CA GLY A 55 1.77 -2.60 7.88
C GLY A 55 2.24 -1.30 8.49
N ILE A 56 2.58 -0.30 7.67
CA ILE A 56 2.80 1.07 8.11
C ILE A 56 1.63 1.91 7.63
N PHE A 57 0.95 2.52 8.58
CA PHE A 57 -0.23 3.32 8.32
C PHE A 57 0.08 4.81 8.39
N VAL A 58 0.06 5.46 7.24
CA VAL A 58 0.12 6.91 7.10
C VAL A 58 -1.30 7.44 7.22
N TYR A 59 -1.65 7.83 8.44
CA TYR A 59 -2.93 8.47 8.68
C TYR A 59 -2.92 9.90 8.17
N ARG A 60 -3.91 10.23 7.33
CA ARG A 60 -4.02 11.57 6.79
C ARG A 60 -5.24 12.35 7.27
N LYS A 61 -6.35 11.80 7.80
CA LYS A 61 -7.68 12.48 7.93
C LYS A 61 -7.69 13.82 8.74
N PRO A 62 -8.50 14.86 8.37
CA PRO A 62 -8.63 16.13 9.09
C PRO A 62 -10.01 16.32 9.76
N LEU A 63 -10.16 17.41 10.53
CA LEU A 63 -11.02 17.48 11.72
C LEU A 63 -12.54 17.63 11.58
N TRP A 64 -13.11 17.82 10.40
CA TRP A 64 -14.57 17.96 10.31
C TRP A 64 -15.08 17.43 8.98
N GLU A 65 -15.59 16.20 9.01
CA GLU A 65 -16.81 15.83 8.28
C GLU A 65 -17.13 14.38 8.66
N SER A 66 -18.24 14.28 9.39
CA SER A 66 -19.10 13.11 9.38
C SER A 66 -19.31 12.72 7.92
N GLN A 67 -18.65 11.66 7.46
CA GLN A 67 -19.28 10.83 6.43
C GLN A 67 -20.42 10.09 7.12
N MET A 68 -21.52 10.83 7.24
CA MET A 68 -22.87 10.43 6.92
C MET A 68 -23.05 8.92 6.91
N HIS A 69 -23.83 8.43 7.88
CA HIS A 69 -24.46 7.11 7.81
C HIS A 69 -24.93 6.84 6.38
N GLY A 70 -24.19 6.02 5.61
CA GLY A 70 -24.58 5.58 4.26
C GLY A 70 -23.56 5.69 3.12
N SER A 71 -22.42 6.38 3.25
CA SER A 71 -21.41 6.40 2.17
C SER A 71 -20.52 5.15 2.19
N CYS A 72 -20.26 4.60 1.00
CA CYS A 72 -19.35 3.47 0.81
C CYS A 72 -17.89 3.97 0.84
N TYR A 73 -17.08 3.39 1.73
CA TYR A 73 -15.65 3.69 1.89
C TYR A 73 -14.86 3.15 0.69
N LYS A 74 -14.14 4.01 -0.02
CA LYS A 74 -13.44 3.62 -1.26
C LYS A 74 -11.99 3.29 -0.99
N VAL A 75 -11.59 2.07 -1.32
CA VAL A 75 -10.24 1.55 -1.12
C VAL A 75 -9.62 1.22 -2.48
N CYS A 76 -8.39 1.69 -2.70
CA CYS A 76 -7.60 1.37 -3.88
C CYS A 76 -6.35 0.59 -3.48
N ALA A 77 -6.20 -0.64 -3.98
CA ALA A 77 -4.96 -1.40 -3.87
C ALA A 77 -4.13 -1.21 -5.15
N ILE A 78 -2.88 -0.79 -5.02
CA ILE A 78 -1.98 -0.64 -6.17
C ILE A 78 -1.00 -1.80 -6.16
N VAL A 79 -0.96 -2.52 -7.28
CA VAL A 79 -0.12 -3.70 -7.48
C VAL A 79 0.64 -3.57 -8.78
N VAL A 80 1.88 -4.06 -8.78
CA VAL A 80 2.79 -3.97 -9.94
C VAL A 80 3.48 -5.30 -10.20
N GLY A 81 3.70 -6.09 -9.15
CA GLY A 81 4.64 -7.19 -9.13
C GLY A 81 5.65 -6.97 -8.03
N GLY A 82 5.67 -7.84 -7.04
CA GLY A 82 6.55 -7.73 -5.88
C GLY A 82 6.19 -8.75 -4.81
N LYS A 83 7.13 -9.02 -3.91
CA LYS A 83 6.90 -9.98 -2.81
C LYS A 83 5.73 -9.53 -1.93
N ASP A 84 5.68 -8.24 -1.61
CA ASP A 84 4.71 -7.68 -0.68
C ASP A 84 3.29 -7.47 -1.25
N ASP A 85 3.12 -7.52 -2.57
CA ASP A 85 1.84 -7.25 -3.24
C ASP A 85 0.77 -8.30 -2.90
N LYS A 86 1.18 -9.54 -2.65
CA LYS A 86 0.26 -10.61 -2.23
C LYS A 86 -0.38 -10.31 -0.88
N GLU A 87 0.40 -9.78 0.06
CA GLU A 87 -0.11 -9.35 1.37
C GLU A 87 -1.05 -8.15 1.22
N ALA A 88 -0.70 -7.19 0.34
CA ALA A 88 -1.55 -6.06 0.03
C ALA A 88 -2.92 -6.47 -0.53
N LEU A 89 -2.93 -7.42 -1.47
CA LEU A 89 -4.15 -8.00 -2.03
C LEU A 89 -4.94 -8.80 -0.98
N ALA A 90 -4.28 -9.61 -0.15
CA ALA A 90 -4.94 -10.38 0.91
C ALA A 90 -5.63 -9.47 1.93
N PHE A 91 -4.96 -8.38 2.35
CA PHE A 91 -5.56 -7.39 3.24
C PHE A 91 -6.74 -6.66 2.58
N THR A 92 -6.59 -6.29 1.31
CA THR A 92 -7.65 -5.65 0.52
C THR A 92 -8.87 -6.56 0.37
N ASN A 93 -8.66 -7.85 0.06
CA ASN A 93 -9.72 -8.84 -0.02
C ASN A 93 -10.45 -8.99 1.34
N ARG A 94 -9.70 -8.94 2.44
CA ARG A 94 -10.29 -8.95 3.78
C ARG A 94 -11.16 -7.71 4.04
N MET A 95 -10.75 -6.53 3.57
CA MET A 95 -11.56 -5.30 3.68
C MET A 95 -12.85 -5.35 2.85
N ARG A 96 -12.80 -6.00 1.68
CA ARG A 96 -13.96 -6.17 0.79
C ARG A 96 -15.15 -6.85 1.46
N ARG A 97 -14.92 -7.72 2.46
CA ARG A 97 -15.99 -8.41 3.23
C ARG A 97 -16.92 -7.44 3.97
N ASN A 98 -16.54 -6.17 4.11
CA ASN A 98 -17.41 -5.14 4.66
C ASN A 98 -18.31 -4.55 3.57
N LYS A 99 -19.64 -4.65 3.75
CA LYS A 99 -20.66 -4.16 2.82
C LYS A 99 -20.60 -2.65 2.53
N GLN A 100 -19.93 -1.89 3.39
CA GLN A 100 -19.73 -0.44 3.21
C GLN A 100 -18.37 -0.12 2.60
N THR A 101 -17.69 -1.08 1.95
CA THR A 101 -16.38 -0.86 1.32
C THR A 101 -16.42 -1.21 -0.15
N SER A 102 -15.98 -0.28 -0.99
CA SER A 102 -15.78 -0.48 -2.43
C SER A 102 -14.29 -0.64 -2.68
N VAL A 103 -13.92 -1.71 -3.37
CA VAL A 103 -12.52 -2.07 -3.63
C VAL A 103 -12.21 -1.94 -5.12
N THR A 104 -11.18 -1.16 -5.42
CA THR A 104 -10.54 -1.12 -6.74
C THR A 104 -9.11 -1.63 -6.62
N ILE A 105 -8.69 -2.46 -7.56
CA ILE A 105 -7.31 -2.89 -7.74
C ILE A 105 -6.77 -2.16 -8.98
N LEU A 106 -5.74 -1.34 -8.78
CA LEU A 106 -4.97 -0.72 -9.85
C LEU A 106 -3.75 -1.59 -10.12
N HIS A 107 -3.76 -2.30 -11.25
CA HIS A 107 -2.64 -3.13 -11.69
C HIS A 107 -1.80 -2.35 -12.69
N LEU A 108 -0.59 -1.96 -12.30
CA LEU A 108 0.37 -1.27 -13.17
C LEU A 108 1.29 -2.30 -13.82
N ILE A 109 1.23 -2.42 -15.14
CA ILE A 109 2.00 -3.41 -15.89
C ILE A 109 3.21 -2.71 -16.52
N PRO A 110 4.46 -3.10 -16.20
CA PRO A 110 5.63 -2.52 -16.85
C PRO A 110 5.64 -2.84 -18.35
N GLN A 111 5.78 -1.82 -19.20
CA GLN A 111 6.05 -2.02 -20.62
C GLN A 111 7.53 -2.40 -20.77
N LEU A 112 7.79 -3.67 -21.08
CA LEU A 112 9.14 -4.16 -21.38
C LEU A 112 9.63 -3.49 -22.67
N THR A 113 10.65 -2.64 -22.56
CA THR A 113 11.52 -2.31 -23.69
C THR A 113 12.55 -3.44 -23.83
N THR A 114 12.97 -3.72 -25.07
CA THR A 114 13.67 -4.92 -25.55
C THR A 114 15.01 -5.29 -24.85
N GLU A 115 15.42 -4.58 -23.80
CA GLU A 115 16.74 -4.71 -23.16
C GLU A 115 16.72 -5.14 -21.67
N GLU A 116 15.55 -5.21 -21.02
CA GLU A 116 15.47 -5.64 -19.62
C GLU A 116 14.95 -7.09 -19.54
N SER A 117 15.90 -8.00 -19.33
CA SER A 117 15.77 -9.46 -19.20
C SER A 117 14.55 -9.93 -18.41
N GLU A 118 13.89 -10.97 -18.93
CA GLU A 118 12.66 -11.61 -18.43
C GLU A 118 12.74 -12.24 -17.02
N ASP A 119 13.87 -12.13 -16.31
CA ASP A 119 14.22 -13.01 -15.18
C ASP A 119 14.04 -12.43 -13.76
N SER A 120 13.66 -11.15 -13.57
CA SER A 120 13.67 -10.55 -12.22
C SER A 120 12.37 -9.96 -11.70
N VAL A 121 11.29 -9.91 -12.49
CA VAL A 121 10.00 -9.43 -12.02
C VAL A 121 9.11 -10.65 -11.79
N GLN A 122 8.73 -10.91 -10.53
CA GLN A 122 7.58 -11.77 -10.25
C GLN A 122 6.38 -11.10 -10.91
N LYS A 123 6.06 -11.52 -12.14
CA LYS A 123 4.87 -11.07 -12.85
C LYS A 123 3.69 -11.55 -12.01
N LEU A 124 2.96 -10.58 -11.45
CA LEU A 124 1.63 -10.85 -10.93
C LEU A 124 0.70 -10.78 -12.12
N ASP A 125 0.20 -11.93 -12.55
CA ASP A 125 -0.76 -11.95 -13.64
C ASP A 125 -2.16 -11.64 -13.11
N TYR A 126 -3.05 -11.20 -14.01
CA TYR A 126 -4.45 -10.95 -13.66
C TYR A 126 -5.12 -12.18 -13.02
N ASP A 127 -4.73 -13.38 -13.46
CA ASP A 127 -5.24 -14.63 -12.90
C ASP A 127 -4.79 -14.85 -11.45
N ASP A 128 -3.57 -14.46 -11.07
CA ASP A 128 -3.10 -14.49 -9.69
C ASP A 128 -3.90 -13.53 -8.81
N ILE A 129 -4.11 -12.30 -9.29
CA ILE A 129 -4.92 -11.29 -8.61
C ILE A 129 -6.33 -11.83 -8.40
N LYS A 130 -6.92 -12.40 -9.45
CA LYS A 130 -8.26 -12.98 -9.41
C LYS A 130 -8.31 -14.16 -8.44
N GLU A 131 -7.28 -15.01 -8.39
CA GLU A 131 -7.21 -16.12 -7.44
C GLU A 131 -7.15 -15.65 -5.99
N ILE A 132 -6.30 -14.67 -5.67
CA ILE A 132 -6.20 -14.10 -4.32
C ILE A 132 -7.50 -13.39 -3.91
N MET A 133 -8.20 -12.79 -4.87
CA MET A 133 -9.49 -12.12 -4.66
C MET A 133 -10.70 -13.07 -4.67
N LYS A 134 -10.53 -14.35 -5.06
CA LYS A 134 -11.59 -15.35 -4.87
C LYS A 134 -11.80 -15.57 -3.38
N THR A 135 -13.06 -15.71 -2.99
CA THR A 135 -13.43 -16.12 -1.63
C THR A 135 -14.09 -17.48 -1.73
N GLU A 136 -13.77 -18.38 -0.81
CA GLU A 136 -14.42 -19.70 -0.71
C GLU A 136 -15.93 -19.56 -0.42
N ASP A 137 -16.33 -18.47 0.24
CA ASP A 137 -17.72 -18.10 0.45
C ASP A 137 -18.29 -17.43 -0.81
N SER A 138 -18.85 -18.26 -1.69
CA SER A 138 -19.54 -17.84 -2.91
C SER A 138 -20.84 -17.09 -2.59
N ASN A 139 -20.74 -15.78 -2.35
CA ASN A 139 -21.80 -14.86 -2.74
C ASN A 139 -21.30 -14.09 -3.97
N GLU A 140 -21.98 -14.29 -5.11
CA GLU A 140 -21.66 -13.77 -6.45
C GLU A 140 -21.59 -12.23 -6.55
N ASN A 141 -21.72 -11.48 -5.45
CA ASN A 141 -21.92 -10.02 -5.43
C ASN A 141 -20.92 -9.23 -4.57
N ASP A 142 -19.74 -9.77 -4.25
CA ASP A 142 -18.66 -8.91 -3.74
C ASP A 142 -17.90 -8.28 -4.92
N SER A 143 -18.49 -7.24 -5.50
CA SER A 143 -17.92 -6.53 -6.64
C SER A 143 -16.63 -5.81 -6.26
N TRP A 144 -15.53 -6.19 -6.91
CA TRP A 144 -14.29 -5.44 -6.95
C TRP A 144 -13.99 -5.08 -8.41
N ILE A 145 -13.30 -3.97 -8.62
CA ILE A 145 -12.96 -3.49 -9.95
C ILE A 145 -11.46 -3.64 -10.15
N CYS A 146 -11.04 -4.23 -11.26
CA CYS A 146 -9.63 -4.21 -11.67
C CYS A 146 -9.43 -3.20 -12.78
N ILE A 147 -8.46 -2.32 -12.63
CA ILE A 147 -8.04 -1.37 -13.66
C ILE A 147 -6.59 -1.68 -14.00
N GLU A 148 -6.35 -2.16 -15.22
CA GLU A 148 -5.00 -2.41 -15.72
C GLU A 148 -4.48 -1.16 -16.46
N LYS A 149 -3.25 -0.77 -16.16
CA LYS A 149 -2.56 0.34 -16.83
C LYS A 149 -1.14 -0.08 -17.16
N SER A 150 -0.81 -0.10 -18.44
CA SER A 150 0.58 -0.29 -18.86
C SER A 150 1.37 1.00 -18.66
N VAL A 151 2.58 0.89 -18.11
CA VAL A 151 3.41 2.02 -17.73
C VAL A 151 4.84 1.83 -18.24
N LYS A 152 5.41 2.88 -18.84
CA LYS A 152 6.79 2.86 -19.38
C LYS A 152 7.84 3.24 -18.35
N GLU A 153 7.51 4.18 -17.46
CA GLU A 153 8.46 4.72 -16.50
C GLU A 153 7.75 5.27 -15.25
N GLY A 154 8.50 5.47 -14.16
CA GLY A 154 7.95 5.98 -12.91
C GLY A 154 7.34 7.38 -12.98
N ALA A 155 7.73 8.21 -13.94
CA ALA A 155 7.07 9.51 -14.18
C ALA A 155 5.60 9.32 -14.59
N GLU A 156 5.32 8.37 -15.48
CA GLU A 156 3.96 8.02 -15.89
C GLU A 156 3.17 7.41 -14.72
N THR A 157 3.80 6.58 -13.87
CA THR A 157 3.21 6.11 -12.60
C THR A 157 2.75 7.28 -11.73
N SER A 158 3.61 8.28 -11.52
CA SER A 158 3.29 9.46 -10.71
C SER A 158 2.09 10.23 -11.28
N VAL A 159 2.02 10.38 -12.60
CA VAL A 159 0.87 11.03 -13.28
C VAL A 159 -0.42 10.23 -13.07
N ILE A 160 -0.38 8.91 -13.22
CA ILE A 160 -1.55 8.04 -12.98
C ILE A 160 -2.01 8.15 -11.54
N LEU A 161 -1.10 8.03 -10.56
CA LEU A 161 -1.44 8.14 -9.14
C LEU A 161 -2.06 9.50 -8.80
N ARG A 162 -1.53 10.59 -9.37
CA ARG A 162 -2.09 11.93 -9.18
C ARG A 162 -3.48 12.07 -9.81
N SER A 163 -3.76 11.38 -10.92
CA SER A 163 -5.08 11.43 -11.58
C SER A 163 -6.19 10.81 -10.72
N ILE A 164 -5.88 9.79 -9.93
CA ILE A 164 -6.84 9.06 -9.08
C ILE A 164 -6.81 9.51 -7.62
N ALA A 165 -6.04 10.55 -7.31
CA ALA A 165 -5.74 10.96 -5.94
C ALA A 165 -7.01 11.24 -5.12
N TYR A 166 -8.04 11.85 -5.72
CA TYR A 166 -9.26 12.25 -5.00
C TYR A 166 -10.38 11.22 -5.02
N ASP A 167 -10.19 10.09 -5.71
CA ASP A 167 -11.25 9.11 -5.93
C ASP A 167 -11.41 8.13 -4.76
N TYR A 168 -10.40 8.02 -3.90
CA TYR A 168 -10.30 7.00 -2.86
C TYR A 168 -10.01 7.59 -1.47
N ASP A 169 -10.42 6.86 -0.42
CA ASP A 169 -10.22 7.24 0.97
C ASP A 169 -8.99 6.56 1.59
N LEU A 170 -8.57 5.41 1.04
CA LEU A 170 -7.42 4.62 1.44
C LEU A 170 -6.71 4.05 0.23
N PHE A 171 -5.40 4.22 0.19
CA PHE A 171 -4.51 3.49 -0.72
C PHE A 171 -3.81 2.36 0.05
N ILE A 172 -3.74 1.18 -0.55
CA ILE A 172 -3.01 0.03 -0.03
C ILE A 172 -1.94 -0.34 -1.05
N VAL A 173 -0.70 -0.47 -0.61
CA VAL A 173 0.43 -0.81 -1.49
C VAL A 173 1.37 -1.80 -0.81
N GLY A 174 1.99 -2.69 -1.58
CA GLY A 174 3.11 -3.48 -1.10
C GLY A 174 4.38 -2.61 -0.97
N ARG A 175 5.16 -2.81 0.09
CA ARG A 175 6.40 -2.04 0.33
C ARG A 175 7.41 -2.27 -0.80
N SER A 176 7.58 -3.51 -1.25
CA SER A 176 8.44 -3.88 -2.37
C SER A 176 7.74 -3.84 -3.72
N SER A 177 6.58 -3.19 -3.84
CA SER A 177 5.79 -3.19 -5.07
C SER A 177 6.56 -2.53 -6.23
N GLY A 178 6.72 -3.26 -7.32
CA GLY A 178 7.44 -2.79 -8.51
C GLY A 178 8.94 -2.60 -8.30
N MET A 179 9.53 -3.11 -7.20
CA MET A 179 10.95 -2.93 -6.93
C MET A 179 11.81 -3.46 -8.08
N ASN A 180 12.70 -2.61 -8.61
CA ASN A 180 13.53 -2.87 -9.79
C ASN A 180 12.75 -3.04 -11.10
N SER A 181 11.53 -2.51 -11.21
CA SER A 181 10.76 -2.49 -12.46
C SER A 181 10.77 -1.10 -13.09
N ALA A 182 10.45 -1.03 -14.38
CA ALA A 182 10.26 0.22 -15.11
C ALA A 182 9.23 1.16 -14.43
N VAL A 183 8.21 0.59 -13.76
CA VAL A 183 7.12 1.30 -13.09
C VAL A 183 7.62 2.14 -11.90
N THR A 184 8.71 1.75 -11.25
CA THR A 184 9.32 2.51 -10.14
C THR A 184 10.68 3.10 -10.49
N LYS A 185 11.11 2.98 -11.75
CA LYS A 185 12.36 3.57 -12.25
C LYS A 185 12.28 5.09 -12.11
N GLY A 186 13.33 5.70 -11.58
CA GLY A 186 13.34 7.09 -11.16
C GLY A 186 12.70 7.29 -9.78
N LEU A 187 11.51 6.75 -9.48
CA LEU A 187 10.84 6.96 -8.18
C LEU A 187 11.67 6.47 -6.98
N ASN A 188 12.42 5.38 -7.15
CA ASN A 188 13.31 4.85 -6.11
C ASN A 188 14.41 5.85 -5.70
N GLU A 189 14.89 6.69 -6.62
CA GLU A 189 15.95 7.68 -6.35
C GLU A 189 15.45 8.86 -5.52
N TRP A 190 14.14 9.13 -5.58
CA TRP A 190 13.47 10.21 -4.86
C TRP A 190 12.74 9.74 -3.61
N THR A 191 12.90 8.48 -3.21
CA THR A 191 12.21 7.91 -2.04
C THR A 191 12.82 8.50 -0.75
N GLU A 192 12.02 9.24 0.02
CA GLU A 192 12.44 9.80 1.32
C GLU A 192 12.39 8.76 2.43
N PHE A 193 11.38 7.88 2.40
CA PHE A 193 11.11 6.87 3.44
C PHE A 193 11.13 5.45 2.89
N GLU A 194 12.26 4.77 3.06
CA GLU A 194 12.41 3.35 2.68
C GLU A 194 11.39 2.42 3.33
N GLU A 195 10.84 2.80 4.49
CA GLU A 195 9.80 2.04 5.16
C GLU A 195 8.46 2.03 4.42
N LEU A 196 8.21 3.01 3.55
CA LEU A 196 7.00 3.11 2.73
C LEU A 196 7.17 2.52 1.32
N GLY A 197 8.43 2.35 0.87
CA GLY A 197 8.73 1.98 -0.51
C GLY A 197 8.38 3.10 -1.50
N ALA A 198 8.78 2.97 -2.77
CA ALA A 198 8.65 4.07 -3.74
C ALA A 198 7.19 4.52 -3.97
N LEU A 199 6.26 3.57 -4.14
CA LEU A 199 4.85 3.94 -4.36
C LEU A 199 4.21 4.52 -3.11
N GLY A 200 4.47 3.90 -1.95
CA GLY A 200 3.94 4.38 -0.67
C GLY A 200 4.45 5.77 -0.34
N ASP A 201 5.73 6.04 -0.59
CA ASP A 201 6.37 7.34 -0.37
C ASP A 201 5.80 8.44 -1.28
N VAL A 202 5.59 8.16 -2.57
CA VAL A 202 4.96 9.11 -3.51
C VAL A 202 3.56 9.50 -3.04
N ILE A 203 2.74 8.53 -2.61
CA ILE A 203 1.36 8.80 -2.15
C ILE A 203 1.37 9.48 -0.77
N ALA A 204 2.35 9.12 0.08
CA ALA A 204 2.57 9.71 1.40
C ALA A 204 3.36 11.03 1.38
N SER A 205 3.77 11.51 0.20
CA SER A 205 4.47 12.79 0.02
C SER A 205 3.53 13.98 0.21
N LYS A 206 4.09 15.11 0.64
CA LYS A 206 3.40 16.39 0.75
C LYS A 206 2.85 16.90 -0.58
N GLU A 207 3.53 16.54 -1.66
CA GLU A 207 3.16 16.97 -3.00
C GLU A 207 1.98 16.17 -3.56
N PHE A 208 1.61 15.06 -2.91
CA PHE A 208 0.49 14.26 -3.35
C PHE A 208 -0.82 14.98 -3.01
N PRO A 209 -1.67 15.28 -4.01
CA PRO A 209 -2.84 16.12 -3.83
C PRO A 209 -3.94 15.48 -2.98
N SER A 210 -3.85 14.16 -2.75
CA SER A 210 -4.86 13.41 -2.02
C SER A 210 -4.82 13.61 -0.51
N ARG A 211 -6.03 13.48 0.04
CA ARG A 211 -6.36 13.45 1.45
C ARG A 211 -6.58 12.01 1.97
N ALA A 212 -6.42 11.00 1.13
CA ALA A 212 -6.54 9.58 1.46
C ALA A 212 -5.47 9.14 2.47
N SER A 213 -5.78 8.17 3.31
CA SER A 213 -4.75 7.50 4.13
C SER A 213 -3.99 6.48 3.28
N VAL A 214 -2.80 6.09 3.72
CA VAL A 214 -1.98 5.09 3.01
C VAL A 214 -1.63 3.97 3.97
N LEU A 215 -1.82 2.73 3.54
CA LEU A 215 -1.33 1.55 4.22
C LEU A 215 -0.30 0.86 3.34
N VAL A 216 0.95 0.84 3.80
CA VAL A 216 2.03 0.09 3.15
C VAL A 216 2.18 -1.23 3.86
N LEU A 217 2.11 -2.35 3.14
CA LEU A 217 2.22 -3.69 3.70
C LEU A 217 3.54 -4.34 3.29
N GLN A 218 4.16 -5.07 4.21
CA GLN A 218 5.29 -5.94 3.99
C GLN A 218 4.90 -7.36 4.38
N GLN A 219 5.11 -8.31 3.46
CA GLN A 219 4.87 -9.72 3.73
C GLN A 219 5.87 -10.24 4.77
N GLN A 220 5.43 -11.17 5.62
CA GLN A 220 6.32 -11.93 6.49
C GLN A 220 7.46 -12.58 5.68
N GLN A 221 8.69 -12.34 6.09
CA GLN A 221 9.87 -13.03 5.56
C GLN A 221 10.17 -14.22 6.49
N TYR A 222 10.14 -15.44 5.94
CA TYR A 222 10.54 -16.67 6.62
C TYR A 222 12.05 -16.89 6.50
#